data_AF-A0A1V4VU94-F1
#
_entry.id   AF-A0A1V4VU94-F1
#
_cell.length_a   1.000
_cell.length_b   1.000
_cell.length_c   1.000
_cell.angle_alpha   90.00
_cell.angle_beta   90.00
_cell.angle_gamma   90.00
#
_symmetry.space_group_name_H-M   'P 1'
#
loop_
_entity.id
_entity.type
_entity.pdbx_description
1 polymer ?
#
loop_
_entity_poly.entity_id
_entity_poly.type
_entity_poly.pdbx_seq_one_letter_code
_entity_poly.pdbx_strand_id
1 'polypeptide(L)'
;MLYRLGLLEKERSEARFAACATATELSPGEKPEVFVNYNQENNEFQFQVGIPKAKIIVGDVTTGTADIELEANQRFGKGYYSDEIEHGLGLGPVFIHVGIEENADSTTENNGPYSEQIFYGSNEVFQKSPFESQVPPASIGTVLYPNTGTFRVGVKLQAITKLSKIKVRWWAYRKPSTVSPDQEVIK
;
A
#
# COMPACT_ATOMS: atom_id res chain seq x y z
N MET A 1 -41.51 47.61 50.25
CA MET A 1 -42.55 47.18 49.28
C MET A 1 -42.13 45.82 48.75
N LEU A 2 -42.93 44.77 48.61
CA LEU A 2 -44.38 44.57 48.61
C LEU A 2 -44.64 43.06 48.82
N TYR A 3 -45.84 42.69 49.27
CA TYR A 3 -46.26 41.32 49.63
C TYR A 3 -46.56 40.38 48.43
N ARG A 4 -46.25 39.09 48.61
CA ARG A 4 -47.07 37.86 48.42
C ARG A 4 -47.94 37.70 47.14
N LEU A 5 -47.78 36.59 46.43
CA LEU A 5 -48.88 35.68 46.04
C LEU A 5 -48.31 34.33 45.55
N GLY A 6 -48.76 33.22 46.14
CA GLY A 6 -48.48 31.88 45.63
C GLY A 6 -49.42 31.54 44.47
N LEU A 7 -48.90 30.83 43.47
CA LEU A 7 -49.69 30.13 42.46
C LEU A 7 -48.90 28.91 41.98
N LEU A 8 -49.28 27.76 42.56
CA LEU A 8 -49.28 26.41 41.98
C LEU A 8 -48.51 26.24 40.66
N GLU A 9 -47.25 25.82 40.74
CA GLU A 9 -46.67 24.98 39.69
C GLU A 9 -46.54 23.56 40.22
N LYS A 10 -47.41 22.73 39.65
CA LYS A 10 -47.49 21.28 39.73
C LYS A 10 -46.09 20.67 39.71
N GLU A 11 -45.68 20.03 40.78
CA GLU A 11 -44.51 19.13 40.78
C GLU A 11 -44.75 18.02 39.75
N ARG A 12 -44.23 18.21 38.53
CA ARG A 12 -43.81 17.10 37.69
C ARG A 12 -42.36 16.85 38.03
N SER A 13 -42.13 15.98 39.00
CA SER A 13 -40.86 15.27 39.12
C SER A 13 -40.72 14.37 37.89
N GLU A 14 -40.33 14.94 36.76
CA GLU A 14 -39.85 14.15 35.64
C GLU A 14 -38.52 13.57 36.11
N ALA A 15 -38.49 12.25 36.36
CA ALA A 15 -37.28 11.54 36.72
C ALA A 15 -36.19 11.93 35.71
N ARG A 16 -35.18 12.68 36.17
CA ARG A 16 -34.06 13.08 35.31
C ARG A 16 -33.20 11.85 35.10
N PHE A 17 -33.26 11.29 33.90
CA PHE A 17 -32.37 10.20 33.52
C PHE A 17 -31.04 10.78 33.04
N ALA A 18 -29.94 10.16 33.43
CA ALA A 18 -28.61 10.45 32.90
C ALA A 18 -28.20 9.35 31.91
N ALA A 19 -27.32 9.70 30.96
CA ALA A 19 -26.73 8.75 30.05
C ALA A 19 -25.23 9.02 29.92
N CYS A 20 -24.44 7.97 30.06
CA CYS A 20 -22.99 8.02 29.88
C CYS A 20 -22.58 6.98 28.84
N ALA A 21 -21.71 7.36 27.91
CA ALA A 21 -21.20 6.48 26.87
C ALA A 21 -19.68 6.43 26.91
N THR A 22 -19.14 5.22 26.92
CA THR A 22 -17.70 4.97 26.82
C THR A 22 -17.42 4.06 25.64
N ALA A 23 -16.29 4.32 24.98
CA ALA A 23 -15.80 3.51 23.87
C ALA A 23 -14.55 2.75 24.32
N THR A 24 -14.49 1.46 24.00
CA THR A 24 -13.32 0.60 24.22
C THR A 24 -12.87 0.00 22.90
N GLU A 25 -11.56 -0.13 22.73
CA GLU A 25 -11.01 -0.75 21.53
C GLU A 25 -11.03 -2.27 21.66
N LEU A 26 -11.58 -2.94 20.64
CA LEU A 26 -11.62 -4.39 20.49
C LEU A 26 -10.48 -4.88 19.58
N SER A 27 -10.15 -6.17 19.64
CA SER A 27 -9.08 -6.75 18.81
C SER A 27 -9.45 -6.75 17.32
N PRO A 28 -8.48 -6.70 16.39
CA PRO A 28 -8.77 -6.78 14.97
C PRO A 28 -9.50 -8.07 14.58
N GLY A 29 -10.66 -7.95 13.95
CA GLY A 29 -11.48 -9.08 13.50
C GLY A 29 -12.60 -9.47 14.48
N GLU A 30 -12.64 -8.89 15.68
CA GLU A 30 -13.80 -9.01 16.57
C GLU A 30 -15.00 -8.24 15.99
N LYS A 31 -16.21 -8.70 16.31
CA LYS A 31 -17.45 -8.01 15.92
C LYS A 31 -17.67 -6.81 16.84
N PRO A 32 -18.23 -5.70 16.34
CA PRO A 32 -18.61 -4.58 17.20
C PRO A 32 -19.70 -5.02 18.19
N GLU A 33 -19.58 -4.59 19.43
CA GLU A 33 -20.49 -4.94 20.51
C GLU A 33 -20.96 -3.70 21.27
N VAL A 34 -22.19 -3.73 21.78
CA VAL A 34 -22.78 -2.66 22.58
C VAL A 34 -23.41 -3.28 23.81
N PHE A 35 -22.94 -2.86 24.98
CA PHE A 35 -23.52 -3.23 26.27
C PHE A 35 -24.25 -2.03 26.86
N VAL A 36 -25.47 -2.27 27.33
CA VAL A 36 -26.30 -1.27 28.01
C VAL A 36 -26.59 -1.76 29.41
N ASN A 37 -26.22 -0.96 30.40
CA ASN A 37 -26.53 -1.21 31.80
C ASN A 37 -27.33 -0.04 32.38
N TYR A 38 -28.29 -0.33 33.25
CA TYR A 38 -29.08 0.68 33.94
C TYR A 38 -28.74 0.68 35.42
N ASN A 39 -28.19 1.79 35.90
CA ASN A 39 -27.93 2.01 37.31
C ASN A 39 -29.16 2.69 37.95
N GLN A 40 -29.96 1.90 38.67
CA GLN A 40 -31.18 2.37 39.31
C GLN A 40 -30.93 3.36 40.45
N GLU A 41 -29.78 3.31 41.13
CA GLU A 41 -29.46 4.23 42.23
C GLU A 41 -29.26 5.66 41.73
N ASN A 42 -28.68 5.81 40.53
CA ASN A 42 -28.38 7.09 39.91
C ASN A 42 -29.34 7.46 38.76
N ASN A 43 -30.33 6.62 38.48
CA ASN A 43 -31.25 6.76 37.34
C ASN A 43 -30.49 6.96 36.01
N GLU A 44 -29.39 6.21 35.82
CA GLU A 44 -28.42 6.42 34.73
C GLU A 44 -28.30 5.20 33.81
N PHE A 45 -28.29 5.43 32.50
CA PHE A 45 -27.93 4.43 31.50
C PHE A 45 -26.44 4.54 31.15
N GLN A 46 -25.73 3.43 31.26
CA GLN A 46 -24.33 3.32 30.86
C GLN A 46 -24.21 2.48 29.59
N PHE A 47 -23.63 3.08 28.55
CA PHE A 47 -23.38 2.46 27.26
C PHE A 47 -21.88 2.19 27.13
N GLN A 48 -21.52 0.93 26.92
CA GLN A 48 -20.15 0.54 26.60
C GLN A 48 -20.12 0.05 25.15
N VAL A 49 -19.38 0.77 24.30
CA VAL A 49 -19.28 0.47 22.87
C VAL A 49 -17.90 -0.10 22.59
N GLY A 50 -17.86 -1.38 22.21
CA GLY A 50 -16.65 -2.04 21.75
C GLY A 50 -16.44 -1.81 20.25
N ILE A 51 -15.36 -1.13 19.89
CA ILE A 51 -15.02 -0.76 18.51
C ILE A 51 -13.80 -1.57 18.06
N PRO A 52 -13.91 -2.48 17.08
CA PRO A 52 -12.77 -3.27 16.60
C PRO A 52 -11.72 -2.40 15.92
N LYS A 53 -10.46 -2.62 16.30
CA LYS A 53 -9.32 -2.01 15.60
C LYS A 53 -9.31 -2.47 14.15
N ALA A 54 -9.02 -1.52 13.26
CA ALA A 54 -8.71 -1.86 11.88
C ALA A 54 -7.52 -2.83 11.85
N LYS A 55 -7.67 -3.96 11.15
CA LYS A 55 -6.54 -4.86 10.91
C LYS A 55 -5.56 -4.15 9.99
N ILE A 56 -4.44 -3.67 10.54
CA ILE A 56 -3.35 -3.13 9.72
C ILE A 56 -2.69 -4.32 9.05
N ILE A 57 -3.00 -4.49 7.77
CA ILE A 57 -2.42 -5.51 6.92
C ILE A 57 -1.06 -4.98 6.45
N VAL A 58 0.00 -5.24 7.21
CA VAL A 58 1.38 -4.92 6.81
C VAL A 58 1.85 -6.02 5.86
N GLY A 59 1.91 -5.72 4.56
CA GLY A 59 2.52 -6.61 3.58
C GLY A 59 4.04 -6.43 3.55
N ASP A 60 4.78 -7.50 3.30
CA ASP A 60 6.23 -7.41 3.11
C ASP A 60 6.52 -6.88 1.71
N VAL A 61 7.30 -5.79 1.65
CA VAL A 61 7.73 -5.15 0.40
C VAL A 61 9.25 -5.07 0.36
N THR A 62 9.82 -5.51 -0.74
CA THR A 62 11.24 -5.31 -1.06
C THR A 62 11.36 -4.62 -2.41
N THR A 63 12.46 -3.89 -2.62
CA THR A 63 12.70 -3.14 -3.87
C THR A 63 14.19 -3.10 -4.17
N GLY A 64 14.52 -2.93 -5.44
CA GLY A 64 15.88 -2.77 -5.91
C GLY A 64 15.91 -2.34 -7.37
N THR A 65 17.11 -2.32 -7.94
CA THR A 65 17.32 -2.03 -9.36
C THR A 65 18.05 -3.18 -10.04
N ALA A 66 17.99 -3.22 -11.36
CA ALA A 66 18.81 -4.09 -12.19
C ALA A 66 19.19 -3.36 -13.48
N ASP A 67 20.41 -3.58 -13.95
CA ASP A 67 20.86 -3.10 -15.25
C ASP A 67 20.71 -4.24 -16.27
N ILE A 68 20.10 -3.95 -17.42
CA ILE A 68 19.95 -4.87 -18.54
C ILE A 68 20.89 -4.40 -19.65
N GLU A 69 21.96 -5.16 -19.86
CA GLU A 69 22.95 -4.86 -20.88
C GLU A 69 22.41 -5.09 -22.29
N LEU A 70 22.68 -4.13 -23.17
CA LEU A 70 22.31 -4.15 -24.58
C LEU A 70 23.56 -4.40 -25.42
N GLU A 71 23.44 -5.29 -26.40
CA GLU A 71 24.51 -5.54 -27.37
C GLU A 71 24.70 -4.32 -28.29
N ALA A 72 25.92 -4.11 -28.80
CA ALA A 72 26.23 -2.98 -29.69
C ALA A 72 25.45 -3.02 -31.04
N ASN A 73 25.14 -4.21 -31.56
CA ASN A 73 24.43 -4.39 -32.84
C ASN A 73 22.96 -4.79 -32.60
N GLN A 74 22.20 -3.84 -32.07
CA GLN A 74 20.80 -4.05 -31.70
C GLN A 74 19.93 -4.29 -32.92
N ARG A 75 19.00 -5.25 -32.81
CA ARG A 75 17.97 -5.49 -33.82
C ARG A 75 16.62 -5.05 -33.28
N PHE A 76 15.82 -4.44 -34.12
CA PHE A 76 14.43 -4.15 -33.82
C PHE A 76 13.72 -5.42 -33.34
N GLY A 77 13.00 -5.32 -32.22
CA GLY A 77 12.24 -6.43 -31.65
C GLY A 77 13.07 -7.47 -30.90
N LYS A 78 14.37 -7.26 -30.68
CA LYS A 78 15.19 -8.16 -29.85
C LYS A 78 14.83 -8.01 -28.36
N GLY A 79 14.75 -9.15 -27.68
CA GLY A 79 14.61 -9.24 -26.23
C GLY A 79 15.96 -9.31 -25.55
N TYR A 80 16.07 -8.63 -24.41
CA TYR A 80 17.19 -8.62 -23.48
C TYR A 80 16.64 -8.96 -22.09
N TYR A 81 17.47 -9.54 -21.22
CA TYR A 81 17.03 -9.93 -19.89
C TYR A 81 18.15 -9.79 -18.87
N SER A 82 17.75 -9.56 -17.62
CA SER A 82 18.66 -9.50 -16.48
C SER A 82 19.19 -10.89 -16.09
N ASP A 83 20.24 -10.88 -15.29
CA ASP A 83 20.55 -12.00 -14.41
C ASP A 83 19.41 -12.26 -13.43
N GLU A 84 19.50 -13.40 -12.74
CA GLU A 84 18.53 -13.78 -11.73
C GLU A 84 18.67 -12.90 -10.48
N ILE A 85 17.56 -12.36 -10.01
CA ILE A 85 17.49 -11.40 -8.91
C ILE A 85 16.77 -12.07 -7.73
N GLU A 86 17.40 -12.07 -6.56
CA GLU A 86 16.76 -12.45 -5.30
C GLU A 86 15.80 -11.35 -4.84
N HIS A 87 14.51 -11.67 -4.70
CA HIS A 87 13.53 -10.68 -4.24
C HIS A 87 13.47 -10.57 -2.71
N GLY A 88 14.16 -11.44 -1.95
CA GLY A 88 14.33 -11.29 -0.50
C GLY A 88 13.08 -11.53 0.37
N LEU A 89 11.99 -12.03 -0.21
CA LEU A 89 10.75 -12.32 0.53
C LEU A 89 10.60 -13.81 0.87
N GLY A 90 11.64 -14.63 0.70
CA GLY A 90 11.60 -16.08 0.88
C GLY A 90 10.86 -16.81 -0.24
N LEU A 91 10.57 -18.10 -0.03
CA LEU A 91 9.95 -18.97 -1.04
C LEU A 91 8.47 -18.67 -1.27
N GLY A 92 7.98 -18.99 -2.46
CA GLY A 92 6.57 -18.87 -2.85
C GLY A 92 6.28 -17.71 -3.80
N PRO A 93 5.02 -17.59 -4.24
CA PRO A 93 4.63 -16.57 -5.19
C PRO A 93 4.65 -15.18 -4.55
N VAL A 94 5.19 -14.22 -5.30
CA VAL A 94 5.16 -12.79 -5.00
C VAL A 94 4.67 -12.03 -6.23
N PHE A 95 4.12 -10.84 -6.02
CA PHE A 95 3.81 -9.94 -7.11
C PHE A 95 5.04 -9.08 -7.40
N ILE A 96 5.56 -9.12 -8.63
CA ILE A 96 6.67 -8.27 -9.05
C ILE A 96 6.12 -7.16 -9.94
N HIS A 97 6.44 -5.92 -9.60
CA HIS A 97 6.19 -4.74 -10.42
C HIS A 97 7.51 -4.15 -10.88
N VAL A 98 7.61 -3.73 -12.14
CA VAL A 98 8.85 -3.24 -12.73
C VAL A 98 8.58 -1.98 -13.56
N GLY A 99 9.48 -1.01 -13.47
CA GLY A 99 9.50 0.18 -14.33
C GLY A 99 10.90 0.45 -14.87
N ILE A 100 10.99 1.16 -15.99
CA ILE A 100 12.26 1.66 -16.53
C ILE A 100 12.67 2.87 -15.70
N GLU A 101 13.86 2.84 -15.11
CA GLU A 101 14.41 3.96 -14.33
C GLU A 101 15.35 4.77 -15.21
N GLU A 102 15.07 6.06 -15.34
CA GLU A 102 15.93 7.03 -16.02
C GLU A 102 16.45 8.03 -15.00
N ASN A 103 17.77 8.20 -14.99
CA ASN A 103 18.43 9.25 -14.22
C ASN A 103 19.12 10.16 -15.23
N ALA A 104 18.77 11.45 -15.23
CA ALA A 104 19.50 12.43 -16.02
C ALA A 104 20.96 12.45 -15.56
N ASP A 105 21.90 12.34 -16.50
CA ASP A 105 23.33 12.37 -16.19
C ASP A 105 23.67 13.64 -15.41
N SER A 106 24.40 13.45 -14.31
CA SER A 106 24.84 14.48 -13.36
C SER A 106 25.78 15.55 -13.95
N THR A 107 26.10 15.45 -15.24
CA THR A 107 26.96 16.37 -16.00
C THR A 107 26.19 17.49 -16.67
N THR A 108 24.88 17.34 -16.84
CA THR A 108 23.99 18.44 -17.23
C THR A 108 23.46 19.13 -15.97
N GLU A 109 23.66 20.44 -15.85
CA GLU A 109 23.25 21.29 -14.71
C GLU A 109 21.73 21.31 -14.43
N ASN A 110 20.95 20.46 -15.11
CA ASN A 110 19.51 20.30 -14.97
C ASN A 110 19.16 19.26 -13.90
N ASN A 111 19.65 19.46 -12.67
CA ASN A 111 19.14 18.75 -11.48
C ASN A 111 17.79 19.35 -11.03
N GLY A 112 16.82 19.38 -11.94
CA GLY A 112 15.45 19.76 -11.63
C GLY A 112 14.70 18.64 -10.92
N PRO A 113 13.46 18.89 -10.44
CA PRO A 113 12.64 17.88 -9.74
C PRO A 113 12.26 16.65 -10.59
N TYR A 114 12.62 16.64 -11.87
CA TYR A 114 12.32 15.59 -12.85
C TYR A 114 13.59 14.86 -13.34
N SER A 115 14.71 14.98 -12.62
CA SER A 115 15.98 14.32 -12.96
C SER A 115 15.94 12.81 -12.78
N GLU A 116 15.04 12.30 -11.93
CA GLU A 116 14.81 10.88 -11.72
C GLU A 116 13.38 10.54 -12.13
N GLN A 117 13.23 9.61 -13.07
CA GLN A 117 11.93 9.22 -13.62
C GLN A 117 11.82 7.71 -13.67
N ILE A 118 10.62 7.21 -13.40
CA ILE A 118 10.31 5.79 -13.51
C ILE A 118 9.10 5.62 -14.41
N PHE A 119 9.29 4.98 -15.55
CA PHE A 119 8.25 4.71 -16.52
C PHE A 119 7.63 3.34 -16.25
N TYR A 120 6.32 3.33 -16.02
CA TYR A 120 5.52 2.11 -15.88
C TYR A 120 4.63 1.92 -17.10
N GLY A 121 4.38 0.66 -17.48
CA GLY A 121 3.62 0.34 -18.68
C GLY A 121 4.41 0.64 -19.95
N SER A 122 3.70 1.01 -21.03
CA SER A 122 4.35 1.38 -22.30
C SER A 122 4.82 2.82 -22.23
N ASN A 123 6.13 3.06 -22.28
CA ASN A 123 6.71 4.41 -22.33
C ASN A 123 6.36 5.16 -23.63
N GLU A 124 5.90 4.44 -24.66
CA GLU A 124 5.52 5.02 -25.95
C GLU A 124 4.36 6.02 -25.87
N VAL A 125 3.51 5.91 -24.83
CA VAL A 125 2.35 6.79 -24.64
C VAL A 125 2.75 8.25 -24.40
N PHE A 126 3.99 8.48 -23.99
CA PHE A 126 4.55 9.81 -23.74
C PHE A 126 5.41 10.33 -24.91
N GLN A 127 5.48 9.64 -26.04
CA GLN A 127 6.22 10.11 -27.21
C GLN A 127 5.71 11.48 -27.67
N LYS A 128 6.64 12.35 -28.12
CA LYS A 128 6.36 13.72 -28.58
C LYS A 128 5.68 14.59 -27.51
N SER A 129 5.93 14.27 -26.25
CA SER A 129 5.44 15.04 -25.10
C SER A 129 6.61 15.52 -24.24
N PRO A 130 6.39 16.47 -23.31
CA PRO A 130 7.40 16.87 -22.34
C PRO A 130 7.85 15.75 -21.38
N PHE A 131 7.15 14.62 -21.36
CA PHE A 131 7.41 13.46 -20.50
C PHE A 131 8.04 12.29 -21.27
N GLU A 132 8.56 12.56 -22.47
CA GLU A 132 9.14 11.53 -23.32
C GLU A 132 10.39 10.89 -22.67
N SER A 133 10.40 9.57 -22.66
CA SER A 133 11.46 8.71 -22.15
C SER A 133 12.70 8.80 -23.05
N GLN A 134 13.90 8.84 -22.45
CA GLN A 134 15.16 8.75 -23.18
C GLN A 134 15.45 7.31 -23.66
N VAL A 135 14.86 6.32 -22.99
CA VAL A 135 14.86 4.93 -23.42
C VAL A 135 13.88 4.78 -24.59
N PRO A 136 14.27 4.07 -25.67
CA PRO A 136 13.34 3.81 -26.78
C PRO A 136 12.07 3.08 -26.30
N PRO A 137 10.99 3.10 -27.09
CA PRO A 137 9.80 2.31 -26.81
C PRO A 137 10.15 0.86 -26.56
N ALA A 138 9.71 0.33 -25.42
CA ALA A 138 10.04 -1.01 -25.00
C ALA A 138 8.91 -1.66 -24.21
N SER A 139 8.75 -2.97 -24.38
CA SER A 139 7.84 -3.77 -23.55
C SER A 139 8.63 -4.51 -22.48
N ILE A 140 8.13 -4.50 -21.25
CA ILE A 140 8.74 -5.18 -20.09
C ILE A 140 7.98 -6.47 -19.78
N GLY A 141 8.70 -7.52 -19.40
CA GLY A 141 8.14 -8.75 -18.87
C GLY A 141 8.92 -9.24 -17.65
N THR A 142 8.30 -10.08 -16.84
CA THR A 142 8.93 -10.65 -15.65
C THR A 142 8.63 -12.15 -15.56
N VAL A 143 9.64 -12.92 -15.18
CA VAL A 143 9.51 -14.36 -14.88
C VAL A 143 9.90 -14.57 -13.43
N LEU A 144 8.99 -15.11 -12.62
CA LEU A 144 9.21 -15.43 -11.22
C LEU A 144 9.54 -16.92 -11.05
N TYR A 145 10.46 -17.21 -10.13
CA TYR A 145 10.83 -18.56 -9.69
C TYR A 145 10.50 -18.75 -8.19
N PRO A 146 9.27 -19.18 -7.86
CA PRO A 146 8.82 -19.29 -6.46
C PRO A 146 9.65 -20.25 -5.60
N ASN A 147 10.25 -21.28 -6.21
CA ASN A 147 11.00 -22.31 -5.49
C ASN A 147 12.40 -21.86 -5.07
N THR A 148 12.91 -20.78 -5.64
CA THR A 148 14.22 -20.20 -5.33
C THR A 148 14.09 -18.82 -4.68
N GLY A 149 12.92 -18.18 -4.77
CA GLY A 149 12.73 -16.82 -4.26
C GLY A 149 13.39 -15.77 -5.15
N THR A 150 13.47 -16.05 -6.44
CA THR A 150 14.17 -15.23 -7.43
C THR A 150 13.31 -14.92 -8.64
N PHE A 151 13.71 -13.94 -9.44
CA PHE A 151 13.02 -13.59 -10.68
C PHE A 151 13.99 -13.01 -11.72
N ARG A 152 13.52 -12.85 -12.95
CA ARG A 152 14.23 -12.13 -14.03
C ARG A 152 13.33 -11.09 -14.66
N VAL A 153 13.94 -9.99 -15.08
CA VAL A 153 13.28 -8.95 -15.88
C VAL A 153 13.72 -9.07 -17.32
N GLY A 154 12.77 -9.05 -18.24
CA GLY A 154 13.01 -8.98 -19.68
C GLY A 154 12.54 -7.65 -20.25
N VAL A 155 13.27 -7.11 -21.23
CA VAL A 155 12.90 -5.93 -22.00
C VAL A 155 13.01 -6.25 -23.48
N LYS A 156 12.00 -5.91 -24.25
CA LYS A 156 12.01 -6.03 -25.71
C LYS A 156 11.93 -4.65 -26.34
N LEU A 157 12.98 -4.29 -27.08
CA LEU A 157 13.09 -3.01 -27.74
C LEU A 157 12.19 -2.96 -28.98
N GLN A 158 11.42 -1.89 -29.12
CA GLN A 158 10.61 -1.59 -30.29
C GLN A 158 11.24 -0.49 -31.17
N ALA A 159 12.44 -0.02 -30.83
CA ALA A 159 13.25 0.84 -31.68
C ALA A 159 14.74 0.57 -31.45
N ILE A 160 15.57 0.93 -32.43
CA ILE A 160 17.02 0.84 -32.31
C ILE A 160 17.51 1.98 -31.41
N THR A 161 18.44 1.70 -30.49
CA THR A 161 19.04 2.73 -29.63
C THR A 161 20.57 2.66 -29.63
N LYS A 162 21.19 3.71 -29.11
CA LYS A 162 22.63 3.77 -28.82
C LYS A 162 22.94 3.47 -27.36
N LEU A 163 21.91 3.30 -26.53
CA LEU A 163 22.09 2.94 -25.13
C LEU A 163 22.82 1.60 -25.02
N SER A 164 23.82 1.52 -24.15
CA SER A 164 24.51 0.27 -23.83
C SER A 164 23.78 -0.54 -22.77
N LYS A 165 22.93 0.10 -21.96
CA LYS A 165 22.15 -0.56 -20.92
C LYS A 165 20.83 0.16 -20.66
N ILE A 166 19.87 -0.58 -20.11
CA ILE A 166 18.61 -0.04 -19.58
C ILE A 166 18.56 -0.39 -18.10
N LYS A 167 18.40 0.62 -17.25
CA LYS A 167 18.16 0.42 -15.82
C LYS A 167 16.67 0.21 -15.61
N VAL A 168 16.33 -0.79 -14.79
CA VAL A 168 14.98 -1.03 -14.32
C VAL A 168 14.94 -0.96 -12.81
N ARG A 169 13.84 -0.44 -12.26
CA ARG A 169 13.50 -0.55 -10.85
C ARG A 169 12.40 -1.56 -10.66
N TRP A 170 12.51 -2.34 -9.59
CA TRP A 170 11.55 -3.40 -9.28
C TRP A 170 11.08 -3.31 -7.83
N TRP A 171 9.87 -3.83 -7.61
CA TRP A 171 9.25 -4.03 -6.30
C TRP A 171 8.67 -5.43 -6.24
N ALA A 172 8.88 -6.11 -5.12
CA ALA A 172 8.23 -7.38 -4.82
C ALA A 172 7.27 -7.19 -3.65
N TYR A 173 6.08 -7.76 -3.78
CA TYR A 173 5.03 -7.73 -2.77
C TYR A 173 4.61 -9.16 -2.44
N ARG A 174 4.63 -9.51 -1.15
CA ARG A 174 4.01 -10.74 -0.67
C ARG A 174 2.64 -10.39 -0.10
N LYS A 175 1.62 -11.17 -0.45
CA LYS A 175 0.32 -11.05 0.22
C LYS A 175 0.56 -11.33 1.70
N PRO A 176 0.19 -10.40 2.59
CA PRO A 176 0.31 -10.62 4.02
C PRO A 176 -0.47 -11.87 4.41
N SER A 177 0.23 -12.78 5.10
CA SER A 177 -0.40 -13.95 5.70
C SER A 177 -1.44 -13.46 6.70
N THR A 178 -2.70 -13.83 6.46
CA THR A 178 -3.76 -13.60 7.43
C THR A 178 -3.46 -14.54 8.59
N VAL A 179 -2.75 -14.05 9.62
CA VAL A 179 -2.66 -14.79 10.87
C VAL A 179 -4.10 -14.86 11.40
N SER A 180 -4.70 -16.04 11.31
CA SER A 180 -5.94 -16.39 11.98
C SER A 180 -5.58 -16.65 13.43
N PRO A 181 -6.21 -15.97 14.41
CA PRO A 181 -5.97 -16.27 15.83
C PRO A 181 -6.32 -17.71 16.23
N ASP A 182 -7.09 -18.42 15.40
CA ASP A 182 -7.61 -19.74 15.72
C ASP A 182 -6.74 -20.85 15.12
N GLN A 183 -5.55 -21.06 15.68
CA GLN A 183 -4.91 -22.39 15.71
C GLN A 183 -4.62 -22.74 17.17
N GLU A 184 -5.59 -23.45 17.72
CA GLU A 184 -5.71 -24.08 19.03
C GLU A 184 -4.40 -24.55 19.70
N VAL A 185 -4.29 -24.12 20.95
CA VAL A 185 -3.91 -24.94 22.11
C VAL A 185 -4.30 -26.42 21.88
N ILE A 186 -3.32 -27.32 21.94
CA ILE A 186 -3.31 -28.59 22.69
C ILE A 186 -2.18 -29.46 22.09
N LYS A 187 -1.10 -29.60 22.84
CA LYS A 187 -0.42 -30.89 23.08
C LYS A 187 0.01 -30.94 24.54
#